data_AF-A0A7M4CF27-F1
#
_entry.id   AF-A0A7M4CF27-F1
#
_cell.length_a   1.000
_cell.length_b   1.000
_cell.length_c   1.000
_cell.angle_alpha   90.00
_cell.angle_beta   90.00
_cell.angle_gamma   90.00
#
_symmetry.space_group_name_H-M   'P 1'
#
loop_
_entity.id
_entity.type
_entity.pdbx_description
1 polymer ?
#
loop_
_entity_poly.entity_id
_entity_poly.type
_entity_poly.pdbx_seq_one_letter_code
_entity_poly.pdbx_strand_id
1 'polypeptide(L)'
;ILGPLITEREAMKNSNLILEIADIPRSFQIAFRGTGYDEKLVREIEGLEASGSMFVCTLCDCTRSEASQNLIFHSITRSHEENLERYEIWRTNPYHETAEQLRDRVKGVSAKAFIETLPSIDALHCDIGTATEFYKLF
;
A
#
# COMPACT_ATOMS: atom_id res chain seq x y z
N ILE A 1 4.78 4.03 18.48
CA ILE A 1 4.63 2.67 19.05
C ILE A 1 5.14 1.60 18.09
N LEU A 2 4.73 1.57 16.82
CA LEU A 2 5.13 0.51 15.87
C LEU A 2 6.57 0.59 15.33
N GLY A 3 7.25 1.73 15.48
CA GLY A 3 8.62 1.96 14.97
C GLY A 3 9.62 0.82 15.25
N PRO A 4 9.78 0.37 16.51
CA PRO A 4 10.69 -0.72 16.84
C PRO A 4 10.41 -2.02 16.07
N LEU A 5 9.14 -2.42 15.94
CA LEU A 5 8.75 -3.64 15.21
C LEU A 5 9.11 -3.56 13.72
N ILE A 6 8.96 -2.37 13.12
CA ILE A 6 9.32 -2.15 11.71
C ILE A 6 10.83 -2.26 11.54
N THR A 7 11.61 -1.62 12.41
CA THR A 7 13.08 -1.71 12.39
C THR A 7 13.57 -3.14 12.54
N GLU A 8 13.02 -3.90 13.49
CA GLU A 8 13.36 -5.31 13.70
C GLU A 8 13.00 -6.16 12.48
N ARG A 9 11.82 -5.94 11.89
CA ARG A 9 11.39 -6.61 10.65
C ARG A 9 12.36 -6.38 9.51
N GLU A 10 12.77 -5.14 9.26
CA GLU A 10 13.71 -4.81 8.19
C GLU A 10 15.10 -5.40 8.43
N ALA A 11 15.56 -5.43 9.67
CA ALA A 11 16.81 -6.11 10.02
C ALA A 11 16.75 -7.62 9.75
N MET A 12 15.61 -8.26 10.08
CA MET A 12 15.41 -9.70 9.88
C MET A 12 15.42 -10.11 8.40
N LYS A 13 14.87 -9.30 7.50
CA LYS A 13 14.83 -9.59 6.04
C LYS A 13 16.20 -9.85 5.43
N ASN A 14 17.24 -9.22 5.97
CA ASN A 14 18.62 -9.29 5.45
C ASN A 14 19.51 -10.24 6.28
N SER A 15 18.91 -11.12 7.08
CA SER A 15 19.62 -12.01 8.00
C SER A 15 19.14 -13.45 7.89
N ASN A 16 19.96 -14.39 8.36
CA ASN A 16 19.57 -15.78 8.53
C ASN A 16 19.46 -16.09 10.03
N LEU A 17 18.34 -16.67 10.45
CA LEU A 17 18.16 -17.16 11.82
C LEU A 17 18.71 -18.57 11.93
N ILE A 18 19.68 -18.79 12.83
CA ILE A 18 20.17 -20.13 13.16
C ILE A 18 19.45 -20.62 14.42
N LEU A 19 18.76 -21.75 14.33
CA LEU A 19 18.04 -22.37 15.44
C LEU A 19 18.33 -23.87 15.50
N GLU A 20 18.61 -24.38 16.69
CA GLU A 20 18.82 -25.79 16.94
C GLU A 20 17.48 -26.51 17.08
N ILE A 21 17.23 -27.51 16.23
CA ILE A 21 16.01 -28.31 16.23
C ILE A 21 16.42 -29.78 16.19
N ALA A 22 16.03 -30.53 17.23
CA ALA A 22 16.44 -31.92 17.43
C ALA A 22 17.97 -32.09 17.36
N ASP A 23 18.70 -31.24 18.10
CA ASP A 23 20.17 -31.20 18.19
C ASP A 23 20.90 -30.94 16.85
N ILE A 24 20.18 -30.41 15.85
CA ILE A 24 20.74 -30.06 14.54
C ILE A 24 20.53 -28.56 14.29
N PRO A 25 21.60 -27.77 14.07
CA PRO A 25 21.46 -26.36 13.71
C PRO A 25 20.84 -26.23 12.31
N ARG A 26 19.75 -25.47 12.23
CA ARG A 26 19.02 -25.16 10.99
C ARG A 26 19.09 -23.67 10.73
N SER A 27 19.22 -23.31 9.45
CA SER A 27 19.22 -21.93 8.98
C SER A 27 17.87 -21.59 8.35
N PHE A 28 17.30 -20.45 8.74
CA PHE A 28 16.00 -19.97 8.29
C PHE A 28 16.11 -18.58 7.67
N GLN A 29 15.42 -18.40 6.55
CA GLN A 29 15.10 -17.10 5.98
C GLN A 29 13.62 -16.80 6.21
N ILE A 30 13.32 -15.56 6.59
CA ILE A 30 11.97 -15.15 6.92
C ILE A 30 11.48 -14.16 5.85
N ALA A 31 10.37 -14.51 5.19
CA ALA A 31 9.67 -13.63 4.26
C ALA A 31 8.44 -13.04 4.93
N PHE A 32 8.39 -11.72 5.07
CA PHE A 32 7.23 -11.01 5.62
C PHE A 32 6.29 -10.60 4.49
N ARG A 33 4.98 -10.90 4.63
CA ARG A 33 3.93 -10.52 3.66
C ARG A 33 2.79 -9.80 4.37
N GLY A 34 2.85 -8.47 4.41
CA GLY A 34 1.83 -7.64 5.07
C GLY A 34 0.54 -7.56 4.25
N THR A 35 -0.39 -8.49 4.47
CA THR A 35 -1.66 -8.61 3.72
C THR A 35 -2.92 -8.46 4.56
N GLY A 36 -2.82 -8.54 5.89
CA GLY A 36 -3.96 -8.56 6.82
C GLY A 36 -4.46 -7.18 7.22
N TYR A 37 -4.55 -6.25 6.28
CA TYR A 37 -4.94 -4.85 6.53
C TYR A 37 -6.17 -4.49 5.71
N ASP A 38 -7.14 -3.79 6.32
CA ASP A 38 -8.23 -3.18 5.57
C ASP A 38 -7.72 -2.01 4.70
N GLU A 39 -8.51 -1.60 3.70
CA GLU A 39 -8.09 -0.54 2.77
C GLU A 39 -7.78 0.77 3.50
N LYS A 40 -8.51 1.07 4.57
CA LYS A 40 -8.33 2.29 5.35
C LYS A 40 -6.93 2.35 5.94
N LEU A 41 -6.50 1.27 6.61
CA LEU A 41 -5.20 1.18 7.22
C LEU A 41 -4.09 1.13 6.17
N VAL A 42 -4.27 0.40 5.06
CA VAL A 42 -3.32 0.40 3.93
C VAL A 42 -3.05 1.82 3.43
N ARG A 43 -4.12 2.60 3.18
CA ARG A 43 -3.98 4.00 2.73
C ARG A 43 -3.19 4.85 3.71
N GLU A 44 -3.49 4.72 5.01
CA GLU A 44 -2.82 5.48 6.05
C GLU A 44 -1.32 5.16 6.14
N ILE A 45 -0.95 3.88 6.09
CA ILE A 45 0.44 3.46 6.29
C ILE A 45 1.33 3.54 5.04
N GLU A 46 0.72 3.53 3.85
CA GLU A 46 1.38 3.72 2.55
C GLU A 46 1.33 5.19 2.07
N GLY A 47 0.79 6.11 2.87
CA GLY A 47 0.82 7.55 2.58
C GLY A 47 -0.16 8.01 1.49
N LEU A 48 -1.19 7.20 1.23
CA LEU A 48 -2.24 7.48 0.25
C LEU A 48 -3.34 8.33 0.86
N GLU A 49 -4.01 9.13 0.03
CA GLU A 49 -5.26 9.77 0.43
C GLU A 49 -6.34 8.75 0.85
N ALA A 50 -7.23 9.17 1.76
CA ALA A 50 -8.34 8.35 2.26
C ALA A 50 -9.30 7.87 1.16
N SER A 51 -10.13 6.86 1.46
CA SER A 51 -10.98 6.14 0.51
C SER A 51 -11.97 7.01 -0.30
N GLY A 52 -12.24 8.25 0.12
CA GLY A 52 -13.04 9.22 -0.64
C GLY A 52 -12.31 9.86 -1.83
N SER A 53 -11.01 9.61 -1.99
CA SER A 53 -10.14 10.21 -3.02
C SER A 53 -10.61 9.90 -4.46
N MET A 54 -10.24 10.78 -5.39
CA MET A 54 -10.28 10.51 -6.82
C MET A 54 -9.42 9.29 -7.20
N PHE A 55 -8.30 9.05 -6.52
CA PHE A 55 -7.43 7.89 -6.75
C PHE A 55 -7.97 6.69 -5.97
N VAL A 56 -8.77 5.87 -6.64
CA VAL A 56 -9.62 4.86 -6.00
C VAL A 56 -8.88 3.57 -5.65
N CYS A 57 -7.76 3.28 -6.30
CA CYS A 57 -7.05 2.02 -6.12
C CYS A 57 -5.82 2.19 -5.22
N THR A 58 -5.55 1.19 -4.38
CA THR A 58 -4.28 1.06 -3.64
C THR A 58 -3.20 0.35 -4.48
N LEU A 59 -3.58 -0.25 -5.62
CA LEU A 59 -2.72 -1.08 -6.46
C LEU A 59 -2.31 -0.42 -7.78
N CYS A 60 -3.09 0.54 -8.29
CA CYS A 60 -2.83 1.26 -9.53
C CYS A 60 -3.19 2.75 -9.40
N ASP A 61 -2.93 3.52 -10.46
CA ASP A 61 -3.09 4.97 -10.45
C ASP A 61 -4.37 5.50 -11.06
N CYS A 62 -5.32 4.61 -11.37
CA CYS A 62 -6.56 5.01 -12.02
C CYS A 62 -7.40 5.94 -11.13
N THR A 63 -7.98 6.94 -11.77
CA THR A 63 -8.98 7.79 -11.15
C THR A 63 -10.36 7.11 -11.15
N ARG A 64 -11.27 7.60 -10.30
CA ARG A 64 -12.67 7.13 -10.25
C ARG A 64 -13.35 7.20 -11.62
N SER A 65 -13.09 8.24 -12.39
CA SER A 65 -13.71 8.42 -13.72
C SER A 65 -13.10 7.50 -14.77
N GLU A 66 -11.82 7.19 -14.69
CA GLU A 66 -11.18 6.24 -15.61
C GLU A 66 -11.62 4.80 -15.30
N ALA A 67 -11.71 4.45 -14.01
CA ALA A 67 -12.18 3.15 -13.57
C ALA A 67 -13.65 2.88 -13.93
N SER A 68 -14.49 3.91 -14.04
CA SER A 68 -15.88 3.75 -14.48
C SER A 68 -16.03 3.53 -15.98
N GLN A 69 -15.07 4.00 -16.79
CA GLN A 69 -15.06 3.81 -18.24
C GLN A 69 -14.34 2.51 -18.64
N ASN A 70 -13.27 2.16 -17.94
CA ASN A 70 -12.51 0.93 -18.14
C ASN A 70 -12.57 0.08 -16.86
N LEU A 71 -13.37 -0.99 -16.90
CA LEU A 71 -13.67 -1.78 -15.70
C LEU A 71 -12.62 -2.85 -15.38
N ILE A 72 -11.91 -3.38 -16.39
CA ILE A 72 -11.13 -4.62 -16.23
C ILE A 72 -9.69 -4.55 -16.74
N PHE A 73 -9.34 -3.55 -17.54
CA PHE A 73 -7.99 -3.45 -18.11
C PHE A 73 -7.11 -2.52 -17.27
N HIS A 74 -6.64 -3.03 -16.14
CA HIS A 74 -5.69 -2.37 -15.25
C HIS A 74 -4.56 -3.32 -14.87
N SER A 75 -3.41 -2.77 -14.51
CA SER A 75 -2.26 -3.51 -13.98
C SER A 75 -1.86 -2.98 -12.61
N ILE A 76 -1.26 -3.83 -11.78
CA ILE A 76 -0.63 -3.40 -10.52
C ILE A 76 0.61 -2.56 -10.89
N THR A 77 0.65 -1.31 -10.42
CA THR A 77 1.78 -0.41 -10.63
C THR A 77 2.38 0.08 -9.32
N ARG A 78 1.55 0.28 -8.29
CA ARG A 78 1.99 0.83 -7.01
C ARG A 78 2.85 -0.15 -6.22
N SER A 79 3.84 0.40 -5.53
CA SER A 79 4.71 -0.30 -4.59
C SER A 79 5.14 0.61 -3.44
N HIS A 80 5.62 0.01 -2.35
CA HIS A 80 6.11 0.78 -1.20
C HIS A 80 7.28 1.71 -1.56
N GLU A 81 8.23 1.22 -2.35
CA GLU A 81 9.38 1.99 -2.83
C GLU A 81 8.93 3.18 -3.69
N GLU A 82 8.03 2.95 -4.65
CA GLU A 82 7.50 4.02 -5.49
C GLU A 82 6.74 5.07 -4.67
N ASN A 83 5.97 4.67 -3.65
CA ASN A 83 5.28 5.61 -2.77
C ASN A 83 6.27 6.49 -1.99
N LEU A 84 7.39 5.94 -1.53
CA LEU A 84 8.45 6.73 -0.88
C LEU A 84 9.05 7.76 -1.84
N GLU A 85 9.32 7.39 -3.09
CA GLU A 85 9.82 8.31 -4.12
C GLU A 85 8.81 9.42 -4.46
N ARG A 86 7.54 9.04 -4.67
CA ARG A 86 6.45 9.98 -4.93
C ARG A 86 6.26 10.97 -3.78
N TYR A 87 6.39 10.52 -2.54
CA TYR A 87 6.36 11.41 -1.38
C TYR A 87 7.52 12.42 -1.39
N GLU A 88 8.73 12.02 -1.78
CA GLU A 88 9.84 12.97 -1.87
C GLU A 88 9.60 14.01 -2.98
N ILE A 89 8.96 13.64 -4.10
CA ILE A 89 8.50 14.59 -5.13
C ILE A 89 7.46 15.55 -4.54
N TRP A 90 6.45 15.04 -3.84
CA TRP A 90 5.43 15.86 -3.17
C TRP A 90 6.05 16.87 -2.20
N ARG A 91 6.98 16.42 -1.35
CA ARG A 91 7.61 17.23 -0.31
C ARG A 91 8.53 18.31 -0.89
N THR A 92 9.24 18.00 -1.97
CA THR A 92 10.26 18.90 -2.55
C THR A 92 9.73 19.80 -3.65
N ASN A 93 8.63 19.41 -4.31
CA ASN A 93 8.04 20.10 -5.47
C ASN A 93 9.12 20.58 -6.47
N PRO A 94 9.91 19.66 -7.06
CA PRO A 94 11.07 20.02 -7.86
C PRO A 94 10.70 20.73 -9.18
N TYR A 95 9.43 20.63 -9.59
CA TYR A 95 8.91 21.22 -10.82
C TYR A 95 8.14 22.53 -10.59
N HIS A 96 8.08 23.03 -9.34
CA HIS A 96 7.35 24.25 -8.97
C HIS A 96 5.88 24.25 -9.45
N GLU A 97 5.22 23.10 -9.32
CA GLU A 97 3.84 22.88 -9.72
C GLU A 97 2.86 23.48 -8.72
N THR A 98 1.65 23.79 -9.20
CA THR A 98 0.52 24.08 -8.31
C THR A 98 0.13 22.85 -7.51
N ALA A 99 -0.63 23.03 -6.42
CA ALA A 99 -1.05 21.91 -5.57
C ALA A 99 -1.82 20.82 -6.35
N GLU A 100 -2.67 21.22 -7.31
CA GLU A 100 -3.44 20.27 -8.12
C GLU A 100 -2.57 19.48 -9.09
N GLN A 101 -1.66 20.17 -9.80
CA GLN A 101 -0.70 19.54 -10.72
C GLN A 101 0.22 18.57 -9.98
N LEU A 102 0.75 18.99 -8.82
CA LEU A 102 1.64 18.16 -8.01
C LEU A 102 0.90 16.94 -7.46
N ARG A 103 -0.34 17.12 -6.98
CA ARG A 103 -1.21 16.03 -6.51
C ARG A 103 -1.46 14.99 -7.60
N ASP A 104 -1.71 15.44 -8.84
CA ASP A 104 -1.86 14.53 -9.97
C ASP A 104 -0.54 13.82 -10.30
N ARG A 105 0.58 14.54 -10.31
CA ARG A 105 1.91 13.94 -10.56
C ARG A 105 2.23 12.80 -9.61
N VAL A 106 1.96 12.98 -8.32
CA VAL A 106 2.24 11.96 -7.28
C VAL A 106 1.07 11.00 -7.07
N LYS A 107 0.00 11.11 -7.87
CA LYS A 107 -1.20 10.26 -7.83
C LYS A 107 -1.80 10.13 -6.42
N GLY A 108 -1.83 11.24 -5.68
CA GLY A 108 -2.39 11.31 -4.34
C GLY A 108 -1.53 10.73 -3.21
N VAL A 109 -0.22 10.54 -3.43
CA VAL A 109 0.74 10.26 -2.34
C VAL A 109 1.19 11.58 -1.71
N SER A 110 0.57 11.95 -0.59
CA SER A 110 0.82 13.24 0.10
C SER A 110 1.40 13.09 1.50
N ALA A 111 1.59 11.86 1.97
CA ALA A 111 2.22 11.54 3.25
C ALA A 111 3.31 10.48 3.06
N LYS A 112 4.25 10.41 4.01
CA LYS A 112 5.36 9.46 3.92
C LYS A 112 4.88 8.06 4.34
N ALA A 113 5.02 7.09 3.45
CA ALA A 113 4.81 5.69 3.78
C ALA A 113 5.79 5.24 4.89
N PHE A 114 5.34 4.36 5.79
CA PHE A 114 6.18 3.89 6.90
C PHE A 114 6.07 2.40 7.23
N ILE A 115 5.10 1.67 6.66
CA ILE A 115 5.01 0.22 6.74
C ILE A 115 4.81 -0.33 5.33
N GLU A 116 5.78 -1.08 4.82
CA GLU A 116 5.60 -1.86 3.59
C GLU A 116 4.44 -2.86 3.74
N THR A 117 3.50 -2.77 2.80
CA THR A 117 2.41 -3.71 2.58
C THR A 117 2.61 -4.48 1.28
N LEU A 118 2.02 -5.68 1.20
CA LEU A 118 1.97 -6.40 -0.07
C LEU A 118 0.75 -5.92 -0.88
N PRO A 119 0.91 -5.50 -2.15
CA PRO A 119 -0.21 -5.14 -3.01
C PRO A 119 -1.20 -6.32 -3.15
N SER A 120 -2.37 -6.19 -2.52
CA SER A 120 -3.41 -7.22 -2.46
C SER A 120 -4.77 -6.60 -2.14
N ILE A 121 -5.82 -7.42 -2.18
CA ILE A 121 -7.16 -7.11 -1.69
C ILE A 121 -7.40 -7.91 -0.41
N ASP A 122 -8.04 -7.30 0.58
CA ASP A 122 -8.57 -8.02 1.74
C ASP A 122 -9.92 -8.65 1.41
N ALA A 123 -10.00 -9.97 1.48
CA ALA A 123 -11.18 -10.74 1.12
C ALA A 123 -12.39 -10.37 2.00
N LEU A 124 -12.20 -10.22 3.31
CA LEU A 124 -13.32 -10.01 4.24
C LEU A 124 -14.02 -8.69 3.97
N HIS A 125 -13.28 -7.58 3.92
CA HIS A 125 -13.89 -6.28 3.67
C HIS A 125 -14.34 -6.10 2.21
N CYS A 126 -13.76 -6.83 1.25
CA CYS A 126 -14.27 -6.89 -0.12
C CYS A 126 -15.68 -7.50 -0.18
N ASP A 127 -15.91 -8.62 0.53
CA ASP A 127 -17.23 -9.27 0.59
C ASP A 127 -18.27 -8.38 1.27
N ILE A 128 -17.92 -7.77 2.41
CA ILE A 128 -18.82 -6.86 3.15
C ILE A 128 -19.18 -5.65 2.29
N GLY A 129 -18.19 -5.04 1.62
CA GLY A 129 -18.39 -3.88 0.76
C GLY A 129 -19.30 -4.21 -0.42
N THR A 130 -19.02 -5.32 -1.09
CA THR A 130 -19.83 -5.80 -2.23
C THR A 130 -21.27 -6.07 -1.79
N ALA A 131 -21.47 -6.84 -0.72
CA ALA A 131 -22.81 -7.12 -0.20
C ALA A 131 -23.61 -5.85 0.13
N THR A 132 -22.92 -4.84 0.68
CA THR A 132 -23.52 -3.53 0.99
C THR A 132 -23.94 -2.78 -0.28
N GLU A 133 -23.14 -2.84 -1.35
CA GLU A 133 -23.51 -2.23 -2.63
C GLU A 133 -24.70 -2.95 -3.29
N PHE A 134 -24.75 -4.28 -3.24
CA PHE A 134 -25.92 -5.04 -3.71
C PHE A 134 -27.17 -4.72 -2.89
N TYR A 135 -27.04 -4.54 -1.57
CA TYR A 135 -28.17 -4.13 -0.71
C TYR A 135 -28.74 -2.75 -1.09
N LYS A 136 -27.93 -1.83 -1.61
CA LYS A 136 -28.42 -0.53 -2.10
C LYS A 136 -29.14 -0.62 -3.45
N LEU A 137 -28.86 -1.66 -4.24
CA LEU A 137 -29.47 -1.86 -5.56
C LEU A 137 -30.86 -2.50 -5.48
N PHE A 138 -31.11 -3.32 -4.47
CA PHE A 138 -32.37 -4.01 -4.22
C PHE A 138 -33.29 -3.22 -3.28
#